data_AF-A0A4S9L7Q0-F1
#
_entry.id   AF-A0A4S9L7Q0-F1
#
_cell.length_a   1.000
_cell.length_b   1.000
_cell.length_c   1.000
_cell.angle_alpha   90.00
_cell.angle_beta   90.00
_cell.angle_gamma   90.00
#
_symmetry.space_group_name_H-M   'P 1'
#
loop_
_entity.id
_entity.type
_entity.pdbx_description
1 polymer ?
#
loop_
_entity_poly.entity_id
_entity_poly.type
_entity_poly.pdbx_seq_one_letter_code
_entity_poly.pdbx_strand_id
1 'polypeptide(L)'
;MASRTLSLPLRAFAGTRPSIQAWRSTRCFATEVAPASTTAPIPSDFTTPITTPVVQDGQPQTLALEETDGSTSGKSRPVGVVVSAGKMEKTVKVRLPGQKWNKYLRKHFKDHSDHLVHDPNTSLNIGDVVALRPFRAAKHVHHIVSEILVPFGTPITQRPPVPSEVESQAEYNAKRSDKLERRTLRRSAAQGSEKAIEKLRALEIEAGQGVAPGKGEKNARKAGLLGNKGQKLPKGVLPGGKHAVGKIDERAKHNKEQAMKRNEKAEKNLLQAKQVAEASS
;
A
#
# COMPACT_ATOMS: atom_id res chain seq x y z
N MET A 1 76.59 -1.24 7.69
CA MET A 1 76.14 0.16 7.53
C MET A 1 74.90 0.14 6.63
N ALA A 2 73.66 0.44 6.99
CA ALA A 2 72.98 0.81 8.23
C ALA A 2 71.49 0.48 7.99
N SER A 3 70.85 -0.27 8.89
CA SER A 3 69.41 -0.54 8.85
C SER A 3 68.64 0.64 9.44
N ARG A 4 67.84 1.32 8.63
CA ARG A 4 66.96 2.41 9.08
C ARG A 4 65.60 1.86 9.47
N THR A 5 65.37 1.75 10.78
CA THR A 5 64.05 1.51 11.37
C THR A 5 63.31 2.83 11.47
N LEU A 6 62.10 2.91 10.89
CA LEU A 6 61.19 4.05 11.04
C LEU A 6 60.22 3.73 12.18
N SER A 7 60.46 4.33 13.36
CA SER A 7 59.51 4.32 14.47
C SER A 7 58.56 5.52 14.34
N LEU A 8 57.26 5.26 14.29
CA LEU A 8 56.22 6.28 14.37
C LEU A 8 55.89 6.57 15.85
N PRO A 9 55.80 7.84 16.27
CA PRO A 9 55.43 8.17 17.65
C PRO A 9 53.91 8.01 17.86
N LEU A 10 53.54 7.20 18.85
CA LEU A 10 52.19 7.13 19.40
C LEU A 10 51.83 8.46 20.07
N ARG A 11 50.92 9.23 19.47
CA ARG A 11 50.26 10.36 20.13
C ARG A 11 49.23 9.83 21.12
N ALA A 12 49.55 9.91 22.41
CA ALA A 12 48.58 9.74 23.49
C ALA A 12 47.70 11.00 23.60
N PHE A 13 46.43 10.90 23.23
CA PHE A 13 45.43 11.91 23.57
C PHE A 13 44.95 11.66 25.00
N ALA A 14 45.50 12.39 25.96
CA ALA A 14 44.94 12.53 27.30
C ALA A 14 43.69 13.42 27.22
N GLY A 15 42.54 12.81 26.96
CA GLY A 15 41.23 13.47 27.02
C GLY A 15 40.65 13.35 28.42
N THR A 16 40.82 14.40 29.23
CA THR A 16 40.17 14.58 30.52
C THR A 16 38.65 14.54 30.35
N ARG A 17 37.98 13.52 30.91
CA ARG A 17 36.51 13.45 30.93
C ARG A 17 35.99 14.58 31.83
N PRO A 18 35.06 15.45 31.37
CA PRO A 18 34.42 16.38 32.27
C PRO A 18 33.53 15.60 33.25
N SER A 19 33.75 15.81 34.54
CA SER A 19 32.91 15.26 35.61
C SER A 19 31.50 15.80 35.46
N ILE A 20 30.51 14.91 35.36
CA ILE A 20 29.09 15.25 35.42
C ILE A 20 28.84 15.86 36.80
N GLN A 21 28.83 17.18 36.89
CA GLN A 21 28.35 17.88 38.08
C GLN A 21 26.86 17.61 38.17
N ALA A 22 26.49 16.80 39.16
CA ALA A 22 25.11 16.51 39.53
C ALA A 22 24.40 17.83 39.87
N TRP A 23 23.40 18.19 39.07
CA TRP A 23 22.46 19.23 39.43
C TRP A 23 21.55 18.70 40.54
N ARG A 24 21.88 19.07 41.78
CA ARG A 24 20.98 18.94 42.92
C ARG A 24 19.92 20.04 42.82
N SER A 25 18.70 19.67 42.44
CA SER A 25 17.54 20.55 42.51
C SER A 25 16.94 20.49 43.92
N THR A 26 17.38 21.40 44.79
CA THR A 26 16.60 21.82 45.97
C THR A 26 15.74 22.99 45.55
N ARG A 27 14.45 22.72 45.31
CA ARG A 27 13.37 23.67 45.58
C ARG A 27 12.03 22.95 45.53
N CYS A 28 11.62 22.50 46.70
CA CYS A 28 10.22 22.37 47.06
C CYS A 28 9.63 23.78 47.06
N PHE A 29 8.62 24.02 46.24
CA PHE A 29 7.63 25.05 46.54
C PHE A 29 6.30 24.33 46.67
N ALA A 30 5.83 24.29 47.92
CA ALA A 30 4.49 23.91 48.28
C ALA A 30 3.51 24.81 47.51
N THR A 31 2.55 24.19 46.84
CA THR A 31 1.32 24.89 46.44
C THR A 31 0.28 24.52 47.48
N GLU A 32 -0.09 25.52 48.26
CA GLU A 32 -1.13 25.47 49.27
C GLU A 32 -2.47 25.18 48.60
N VAL A 33 -3.18 24.17 49.12
CA VAL A 33 -4.56 23.88 48.77
C VAL A 33 -5.43 24.90 49.51
N ALA A 34 -6.09 25.79 48.78
CA ALA A 34 -7.11 26.66 49.32
C ALA A 34 -8.45 25.90 49.48
N PRO A 35 -9.08 25.88 50.66
CA PRO A 35 -10.46 25.42 50.82
C PRO A 35 -11.42 26.61 50.94
N ALA A 36 -12.40 26.72 50.04
CA ALA A 36 -13.78 27.18 50.32
C ALA A 36 -14.53 27.57 49.04
N SER A 37 -15.63 26.86 48.78
CA SER A 37 -16.88 27.42 48.23
C SER A 37 -17.93 26.31 48.30
N THR A 38 -18.67 26.25 49.41
CA THR A 38 -20.08 26.67 49.49
C THR A 38 -21.02 25.69 48.79
N THR A 39 -21.53 24.76 49.59
CA THR A 39 -22.70 23.92 49.30
C THR A 39 -23.91 24.81 49.00
N ALA A 40 -24.42 24.76 47.78
CA ALA A 40 -25.76 25.23 47.45
C ALA A 40 -26.71 24.01 47.39
N PRO A 41 -27.90 24.06 48.00
CA PRO A 41 -28.85 22.96 48.00
C PRO A 41 -29.51 22.76 46.63
N ILE A 42 -29.68 21.49 46.26
CA ILE A 42 -30.40 21.01 45.08
C ILE A 42 -31.91 21.17 45.36
N PRO A 43 -32.69 21.88 44.53
CA PRO A 43 -34.15 21.82 44.62
C PRO A 43 -34.65 20.51 44.00
N SER A 44 -35.28 19.69 44.83
CA SER A 44 -36.00 18.47 44.49
C SER A 44 -37.43 18.82 44.07
N ASP A 45 -37.69 19.05 42.80
CA ASP A 45 -39.06 19.12 42.28
C ASP A 45 -39.03 18.87 40.77
N PHE A 46 -39.44 17.68 40.32
CA PHE A 46 -40.15 17.45 39.05
C PHE A 46 -40.58 15.97 39.00
N THR A 47 -41.57 15.63 39.82
CA THR A 47 -42.42 14.46 39.61
C THR A 47 -43.66 14.94 38.86
N THR A 48 -43.75 14.62 37.57
CA THR A 48 -45.04 14.57 36.86
C THR A 48 -45.06 13.33 35.96
N PRO A 49 -46.07 12.44 36.08
CA PRO A 49 -46.20 11.27 35.24
C PRO A 49 -46.76 11.67 33.86
N ILE A 50 -45.98 11.48 32.80
CA ILE A 50 -46.49 11.63 31.43
C ILE A 50 -46.93 10.26 30.93
N THR A 51 -48.26 10.12 30.96
CA THR A 51 -49.11 9.20 30.21
C THR A 51 -48.57 8.85 28.84
N THR A 52 -48.45 7.56 28.58
CA THR A 52 -48.29 6.98 27.24
C THR A 52 -49.56 7.16 26.41
N PRO A 53 -49.46 7.56 25.14
CA PRO A 53 -50.43 7.16 24.14
C PRO A 53 -49.93 5.91 23.41
N VAL A 54 -50.69 4.84 23.58
CA VAL A 54 -50.76 3.70 22.67
C VAL A 54 -51.08 4.20 21.26
N VAL A 55 -50.24 3.86 20.29
CA VAL A 55 -50.60 3.83 18.87
C VAL A 55 -50.15 2.48 18.33
N GLN A 56 -51.14 1.66 17.96
CA GLN A 56 -50.95 0.40 17.26
C GLN A 56 -51.00 0.62 15.74
N ASP A 57 -50.21 -0.23 15.07
CA ASP A 57 -50.36 -0.77 13.72
C ASP A 57 -50.00 0.09 12.50
N GLY A 58 -49.08 -0.48 11.71
CA GLY A 58 -49.04 -0.29 10.25
C GLY A 58 -47.67 0.01 9.65
N GLN A 59 -46.86 -1.03 9.44
CA GLN A 59 -46.05 -1.34 8.23
C GLN A 59 -44.74 -2.04 8.59
N PRO A 60 -44.48 -3.26 8.08
CA PRO A 60 -43.14 -3.81 8.09
C PRO A 60 -42.34 -3.09 7.01
N GLN A 61 -41.69 -1.98 7.35
CA GLN A 61 -40.54 -1.53 6.59
C GLN A 61 -39.41 -2.50 6.91
N THR A 62 -39.32 -3.56 6.10
CA THR A 62 -38.07 -4.24 5.82
C THR A 62 -37.12 -3.22 5.22
N LEU A 63 -36.55 -2.35 6.06
CA LEU A 63 -35.29 -1.71 5.75
C LEU A 63 -34.29 -2.85 5.79
N ALA A 64 -33.92 -3.31 4.61
CA ALA A 64 -32.70 -4.05 4.41
C ALA A 64 -31.62 -3.28 5.18
N LEU A 65 -31.21 -3.86 6.31
CA LEU A 65 -29.89 -3.63 6.83
C LEU A 65 -29.00 -4.11 5.68
N GLU A 66 -28.58 -3.19 4.81
CA GLU A 66 -27.42 -3.46 3.99
C GLU A 66 -26.30 -3.70 4.99
N GLU A 67 -26.02 -4.99 5.19
CA GLU A 67 -24.86 -5.48 5.88
C GLU A 67 -23.68 -4.81 5.19
N THR A 68 -23.19 -3.71 5.77
CA THR A 68 -21.88 -3.21 5.40
C THR A 68 -20.92 -4.31 5.82
N ASP A 69 -20.57 -5.19 4.87
CA ASP A 69 -19.58 -6.24 4.99
C ASP A 69 -18.18 -5.62 5.16
N GLY A 70 -18.02 -4.82 6.21
CA GLY A 70 -16.85 -4.04 6.56
C GLY A 70 -15.82 -4.86 7.30
N SER A 71 -15.50 -6.05 6.81
CA SER A 71 -14.39 -6.83 7.36
C SER A 71 -13.83 -7.85 6.36
N THR A 72 -13.45 -7.42 5.17
CA THR A 72 -12.63 -8.26 4.29
C THR A 72 -11.15 -8.03 4.55
N SER A 73 -10.65 -8.84 5.49
CA SER A 73 -9.29 -9.00 6.02
C SER A 73 -9.00 -8.24 7.33
N GLY A 74 -8.72 -9.02 8.39
CA GLY A 74 -8.49 -8.58 9.78
C GLY A 74 -7.22 -7.76 10.01
N LYS A 75 -6.93 -6.79 9.14
CA LYS A 75 -5.81 -5.86 9.26
C LYS A 75 -6.38 -4.51 9.64
N SER A 76 -6.06 -4.05 10.85
CA SER A 76 -6.43 -2.72 11.30
C SER A 76 -5.87 -1.65 10.35
N ARG A 77 -6.71 -0.69 9.99
CA ARG A 77 -6.35 0.42 9.12
C ARG A 77 -5.44 1.38 9.89
N PRO A 78 -4.26 1.76 9.36
CA PRO A 78 -3.41 2.69 10.07
C PRO A 78 -4.09 4.06 10.12
N VAL A 79 -4.18 4.61 11.32
CA VAL A 79 -4.74 5.94 11.59
C VAL A 79 -3.60 6.92 11.78
N GLY A 80 -3.70 8.10 11.17
CA GLY A 80 -2.67 9.14 11.23
C GLY A 80 -3.23 10.54 11.29
N VAL A 81 -2.35 11.48 11.61
CA VAL A 81 -2.66 12.91 11.64
C VAL A 81 -2.03 13.61 10.45
N VAL A 82 -2.80 14.46 9.78
CA VAL A 82 -2.31 15.26 8.66
C VAL A 82 -1.37 16.36 9.17
N VAL A 83 -0.13 16.36 8.68
CA VAL A 83 0.91 17.36 9.07
C VAL A 83 0.99 18.51 8.06
N SER A 84 0.83 18.22 6.77
CA SER A 84 0.85 19.25 5.74
C SER A 84 -0.04 18.88 4.55
N ALA A 85 -0.96 19.77 4.21
CA ALA A 85 -1.87 19.69 3.06
C ALA A 85 -1.62 20.87 2.09
N GLY A 86 -2.09 20.76 0.85
CA GLY A 86 -2.07 21.86 -0.14
C GLY A 86 -0.72 22.17 -0.82
N LYS A 87 0.38 21.54 -0.41
CA LYS A 87 1.70 21.72 -1.04
C LYS A 87 1.88 20.95 -2.35
N MET A 88 1.15 19.86 -2.49
CA MET A 88 1.15 18.97 -3.65
C MET A 88 -0.29 18.67 -4.04
N GLU A 89 -0.56 18.59 -5.33
CA GLU A 89 -1.89 18.20 -5.80
C GLU A 89 -2.20 16.76 -5.37
N LYS A 90 -3.42 16.58 -4.86
CA LYS A 90 -4.00 15.27 -4.51
C LYS A 90 -3.13 14.42 -3.59
N THR A 91 -2.22 15.04 -2.84
CA THR A 91 -1.23 14.35 -2.01
C THR A 91 -0.98 15.13 -0.73
N VAL A 92 -0.96 14.42 0.39
CA VAL A 92 -0.87 14.99 1.73
C VAL A 92 0.22 14.26 2.51
N LYS A 93 0.90 14.97 3.43
CA LYS A 93 1.83 14.34 4.37
C LYS A 93 1.10 13.98 5.66
N VAL A 94 1.06 12.70 5.98
CA VAL A 94 0.39 12.14 7.16
C VAL A 94 1.41 11.51 8.09
N ARG A 95 1.31 11.78 9.39
CA ARG A 95 2.14 11.17 10.42
C ARG A 95 1.40 10.00 11.05
N LEU A 96 1.99 8.81 10.95
CA LEU A 96 1.51 7.61 11.62
C LEU A 96 2.21 7.46 12.97
N PRO A 97 1.46 7.27 14.07
CA PRO A 97 2.04 6.91 15.35
C PRO A 97 2.55 5.46 15.32
N GLY A 98 3.74 5.25 15.85
CA GLY A 98 4.37 3.94 16.01
C GLY A 98 4.92 3.76 17.42
N GLN A 99 5.34 2.54 17.74
CA GLN A 99 5.97 2.23 19.01
C GLN A 99 7.23 1.40 18.75
N LYS A 100 8.36 1.86 19.28
CA LYS A 100 9.65 1.20 19.11
C LYS A 100 10.13 0.65 20.45
N TRP A 101 10.44 -0.65 20.49
CA TRP A 101 11.09 -1.26 21.65
C TRP A 101 12.57 -0.90 21.70
N ASN A 102 13.02 -0.32 22.80
CA ASN A 102 14.44 -0.14 23.07
C ASN A 102 14.96 -1.34 23.88
N LYS A 103 15.81 -2.18 23.27
CA LYS A 103 16.34 -3.41 23.89
C LYS A 103 17.22 -3.14 25.11
N TYR A 104 17.94 -2.01 25.15
CA TYR A 104 18.81 -1.65 26.26
C TYR A 104 17.99 -1.24 27.49
N LEU A 105 17.06 -0.31 27.30
CA LEU A 105 16.19 0.20 28.37
C LEU A 105 15.00 -0.72 28.69
N ARG A 106 14.77 -1.75 27.86
CA ARG A 106 13.64 -2.68 27.93
C ARG A 106 12.30 -1.94 28.09
N LYS A 107 12.11 -0.90 27.29
CA LYS A 107 10.92 -0.04 27.31
C LYS A 107 10.50 0.31 25.90
N HIS A 108 9.19 0.42 25.71
CA HIS A 108 8.60 0.95 24.50
C HIS A 108 8.60 2.49 24.50
N PHE A 109 9.08 3.06 23.40
CA PHE A 109 9.06 4.50 23.14
C PHE A 109 8.09 4.82 22.02
N LYS A 110 7.44 5.98 22.11
CA LYS A 110 6.64 6.53 21.03
C LYS A 110 7.57 6.86 19.87
N ASP A 111 7.25 6.36 18.69
CA ASP A 111 7.92 6.65 17.43
C ASP A 111 6.89 7.17 16.45
N HIS A 112 7.30 7.77 15.34
CA HIS A 112 6.39 8.19 14.30
C HIS A 112 7.02 8.10 12.92
N SER A 113 6.21 7.77 11.92
CA SER A 113 6.64 7.76 10.52
C SER A 113 5.78 8.71 9.68
N ASP A 114 6.43 9.57 8.91
CA ASP A 114 5.76 10.46 7.97
C ASP A 114 5.59 9.72 6.63
N HIS A 115 4.36 9.69 6.11
CA HIS A 115 4.01 9.07 4.84
C HIS A 115 3.35 10.07 3.90
N LEU A 116 3.60 9.90 2.60
CA LEU A 116 2.84 10.58 1.57
C LEU A 116 1.60 9.75 1.22
N VAL A 117 0.45 10.41 1.24
CA VAL A 117 -0.87 9.79 1.09
C VAL A 117 -1.62 10.45 -0.05
N HIS A 118 -2.26 9.64 -0.89
CA HIS A 118 -3.10 10.11 -1.97
C HIS A 118 -4.48 10.55 -1.45
N ASP A 119 -4.90 11.77 -1.81
CA ASP A 119 -6.22 12.33 -1.55
C ASP A 119 -6.84 12.73 -2.90
N PRO A 120 -7.74 11.94 -3.49
CA PRO A 120 -8.19 12.12 -4.87
C PRO A 120 -8.93 13.45 -5.09
N ASN A 121 -9.70 13.90 -4.09
CA ASN A 121 -10.56 15.07 -4.17
C ASN A 121 -10.01 16.30 -3.42
N THR A 122 -8.82 16.20 -2.82
CA THR A 122 -8.20 17.29 -2.03
C THR A 122 -9.15 17.79 -0.94
N SER A 123 -9.62 16.85 -0.13
CA SER A 123 -10.60 17.05 0.95
C SER A 123 -9.97 17.37 2.30
N LEU A 124 -8.68 17.07 2.47
CA LEU A 124 -8.01 17.12 3.76
C LEU A 124 -7.36 18.47 4.08
N ASN A 125 -7.45 18.84 5.36
CA ASN A 125 -6.78 19.99 5.96
C ASN A 125 -5.71 19.54 6.97
N ILE A 126 -4.86 20.48 7.36
CA ILE A 126 -3.83 20.26 8.37
C ILE A 126 -4.50 19.98 9.72
N GLY A 127 -4.08 18.92 10.42
CA GLY A 127 -4.61 18.55 11.73
C GLY A 127 -5.72 17.49 11.70
N ASP A 128 -6.25 17.14 10.52
CA ASP A 128 -7.26 16.08 10.43
C ASP A 128 -6.70 14.71 10.86
N VAL A 129 -7.54 13.91 11.50
CA VAL A 129 -7.25 12.50 11.81
C VAL A 129 -7.92 11.63 10.76
N VAL A 130 -7.14 10.82 10.06
CA VAL A 130 -7.59 10.05 8.90
C VAL A 130 -7.24 8.57 9.01
N ALA A 131 -8.14 7.72 8.52
CA ALA A 131 -7.86 6.31 8.33
C ALA A 131 -7.32 6.07 6.93
N LEU A 132 -6.22 5.33 6.85
CA LEU A 132 -5.53 5.07 5.60
C LEU A 132 -5.78 3.65 5.10
N ARG A 133 -5.59 3.48 3.79
CA ARG A 133 -5.60 2.19 3.10
C ARG A 133 -4.34 2.02 2.25
N PRO A 134 -3.83 0.80 2.09
CA PRO A 134 -2.75 0.54 1.14
C PRO A 134 -3.22 0.77 -0.30
N PHE A 135 -2.59 1.69 -1.01
CA PHE A 135 -2.81 1.94 -2.44
C PHE A 135 -1.60 2.64 -3.05
N ARG A 136 -1.11 2.12 -4.17
CA ARG A 136 0.09 2.67 -4.82
C ARG A 136 -0.28 3.61 -5.95
N ALA A 137 -0.41 4.90 -5.64
CA ALA A 137 -0.65 5.95 -6.63
C ALA A 137 0.65 6.34 -7.37
N ALA A 138 1.77 6.43 -6.64
CA ALA A 138 3.06 6.87 -7.18
C ALA A 138 4.23 6.08 -6.57
N LYS A 139 5.48 6.50 -6.85
CA LYS A 139 6.68 5.81 -6.35
C LYS A 139 6.76 5.80 -4.82
N HIS A 140 6.47 6.94 -4.18
CA HIS A 140 6.55 7.15 -2.72
C HIS A 140 5.18 7.28 -2.04
N VAL A 141 4.09 7.24 -2.83
CA VAL A 141 2.71 7.33 -2.33
C VAL A 141 2.11 5.93 -2.33
N HIS A 142 2.13 5.31 -1.14
CA HIS A 142 1.73 3.92 -0.90
C HIS A 142 0.41 3.78 -0.17
N HIS A 143 -0.19 4.89 0.22
CA HIS A 143 -1.46 4.93 0.93
C HIS A 143 -2.43 5.87 0.24
N ILE A 144 -3.73 5.57 0.36
CA ILE A 144 -4.84 6.44 0.00
C ILE A 144 -5.67 6.71 1.27
N VAL A 145 -6.30 7.87 1.32
CA VAL A 145 -7.28 8.21 2.35
C VAL A 145 -8.51 7.35 2.17
N SER A 146 -9.05 6.80 3.25
CA SER A 146 -10.33 6.11 3.23
C SER A 146 -11.47 6.96 3.77
N GLU A 147 -11.26 7.52 4.95
CA GLU A 147 -12.27 8.27 5.68
C GLU A 147 -11.58 9.29 6.58
N ILE A 148 -12.30 10.37 6.84
CA ILE A 148 -11.92 11.40 7.81
C ILE A 148 -12.58 11.01 9.12
N LEU A 149 -11.78 10.61 10.11
CA LEU A 149 -12.28 10.20 11.42
C LEU A 149 -12.64 11.43 12.25
N VAL A 150 -11.74 12.42 12.28
CA VAL A 150 -11.93 13.66 13.03
C VAL A 150 -11.50 14.83 12.14
N PRO A 151 -12.45 15.67 11.69
CA PRO A 151 -12.12 16.88 10.94
C PRO A 151 -11.60 17.97 11.88
N PHE A 152 -10.60 18.73 11.41
CA PHE A 152 -10.05 19.90 12.07
C PHE A 152 -10.39 21.18 11.30
N GLY A 153 -10.93 22.18 11.98
CA GLY A 153 -11.33 23.44 11.35
C GLY A 153 -12.67 23.30 10.61
N THR A 154 -12.66 23.27 9.27
CA THR A 154 -13.90 23.21 8.49
C THR A 154 -14.61 21.86 8.64
N PRO A 155 -15.94 21.81 8.78
CA PRO A 155 -16.69 20.56 8.91
C PRO A 155 -16.69 19.76 7.60
N ILE A 156 -16.99 18.45 7.70
CA ILE A 156 -16.96 17.53 6.55
C ILE A 156 -17.93 17.93 5.43
N THR A 157 -19.06 18.57 5.78
CA THR A 157 -20.11 18.99 4.85
C THR A 157 -19.65 20.07 3.86
N GLN A 158 -18.69 20.91 4.24
CA GLN A 158 -18.20 22.00 3.39
C GLN A 158 -17.06 21.57 2.46
N ARG A 159 -16.59 20.32 2.60
CA ARG A 159 -15.44 19.79 1.90
C ARG A 159 -15.88 18.85 0.80
N PRO A 160 -15.07 18.66 -0.26
CA PRO A 160 -15.37 17.63 -1.24
C PRO A 160 -15.34 16.25 -0.57
N PRO A 161 -16.31 15.37 -0.85
CA PRO A 161 -16.39 14.06 -0.20
C PRO A 161 -15.22 13.18 -0.62
N VAL A 162 -14.72 12.34 0.31
CA VAL A 162 -13.75 11.29 -0.01
C VAL A 162 -14.50 10.17 -0.77
N PRO A 163 -14.02 9.73 -1.95
CA PRO A 163 -14.71 8.71 -2.72
C PRO A 163 -14.73 7.39 -1.97
N SER A 164 -15.82 6.63 -2.13
CA SER A 164 -15.92 5.35 -1.48
C SER A 164 -14.89 4.38 -2.04
N GLU A 165 -14.61 3.35 -1.25
CA GLU A 165 -13.65 2.31 -1.59
C GLU A 165 -13.99 1.60 -2.91
N VAL A 166 -15.27 1.30 -3.09
CA VAL A 166 -15.81 0.61 -4.25
C VAL A 166 -15.74 1.51 -5.48
N GLU A 167 -16.12 2.79 -5.34
CA GLU A 167 -16.02 3.78 -6.41
C GLU A 167 -14.58 3.97 -6.87
N SER A 168 -13.65 4.16 -5.94
CA SER A 168 -12.23 4.33 -6.26
C SER A 168 -11.66 3.12 -7.00
N GLN A 169 -12.07 1.91 -6.60
CA GLN A 169 -11.63 0.68 -7.22
C GLN A 169 -12.26 0.48 -8.60
N ALA A 170 -13.55 0.82 -8.77
CA ALA A 170 -14.25 0.78 -10.05
C ALA A 170 -13.61 1.74 -11.06
N GLU A 171 -13.32 2.99 -10.66
CA GLU A 171 -12.62 3.95 -11.51
C GLU A 171 -11.23 3.45 -11.94
N TYR A 172 -10.48 2.87 -10.99
CA TYR A 172 -9.16 2.32 -11.29
C TYR A 172 -9.25 1.14 -12.28
N ASN A 173 -10.21 0.25 -12.06
CA ASN A 173 -10.43 -0.91 -12.90
C ASN A 173 -10.88 -0.51 -14.31
N ALA A 174 -11.77 0.48 -14.45
CA ALA A 174 -12.20 1.03 -15.74
C ALA A 174 -11.02 1.63 -16.53
N LYS A 175 -10.25 2.53 -15.89
CA LYS A 175 -9.03 3.09 -16.51
C LYS A 175 -8.05 2.00 -16.94
N ARG A 176 -7.99 0.89 -16.19
CA ARG A 176 -7.12 -0.25 -16.49
C ARG A 176 -7.68 -1.13 -17.61
N SER A 177 -8.98 -1.41 -17.66
CA SER A 177 -9.62 -2.14 -18.76
C SER A 177 -9.46 -1.38 -20.07
N ASP A 178 -9.74 -0.07 -20.08
CA ASP A 178 -9.61 0.76 -21.28
C ASP A 178 -8.17 0.76 -21.81
N LYS A 179 -7.18 0.74 -20.91
CA LYS A 179 -5.77 0.63 -21.29
C LYS A 179 -5.45 -0.75 -21.88
N LEU A 180 -6.00 -1.81 -21.30
CA LEU A 180 -5.80 -3.17 -21.80
C LEU A 180 -6.47 -3.37 -23.16
N GLU A 181 -7.70 -2.89 -23.35
CA GLU A 181 -8.41 -2.90 -24.62
C GLU A 181 -7.64 -2.14 -25.70
N ARG A 182 -7.18 -0.92 -25.41
CA ARG A 182 -6.32 -0.18 -26.33
C ARG A 182 -5.04 -0.96 -26.69
N ARG A 183 -4.48 -1.72 -25.75
CA ARG A 183 -3.28 -2.54 -25.98
C ARG A 183 -3.58 -3.80 -26.79
N THR A 184 -4.71 -4.45 -26.56
CA THR A 184 -5.12 -5.65 -27.30
C THR A 184 -5.45 -5.27 -28.74
N LEU A 185 -6.21 -4.19 -28.95
CA LEU A 185 -6.52 -3.65 -30.28
C LEU A 185 -5.26 -3.28 -31.07
N ARG A 186 -4.28 -2.61 -30.42
CA ARG A 186 -2.99 -2.31 -31.08
C ARG A 186 -2.20 -3.57 -31.42
N ARG A 187 -2.30 -4.63 -30.63
CA ARG A 187 -1.63 -5.93 -30.90
C ARG A 187 -2.30 -6.66 -32.06
N SER A 188 -3.63 -6.73 -32.10
CA SER A 188 -4.37 -7.41 -33.17
C SER A 188 -4.31 -6.65 -34.49
N ALA A 189 -4.35 -5.31 -34.46
CA ALA A 189 -4.12 -4.49 -35.66
C ALA A 189 -2.72 -4.73 -36.25
N ALA A 190 -1.69 -4.87 -35.40
CA ALA A 190 -0.34 -5.21 -35.86
C ALA A 190 -0.23 -6.63 -36.47
N GLN A 191 -1.18 -7.52 -36.18
CA GLN A 191 -1.32 -8.84 -36.79
C GLN A 191 -2.17 -8.83 -38.07
N GLY A 192 -2.69 -7.67 -38.49
CA GLY A 192 -3.50 -7.51 -39.70
C GLY A 192 -5.01 -7.67 -39.50
N SER A 193 -5.52 -7.65 -38.26
CA SER A 193 -6.96 -7.74 -38.02
C SER A 193 -7.68 -6.45 -38.42
N GLU A 194 -8.48 -6.50 -39.50
CA GLU A 194 -9.25 -5.37 -40.04
C GLU A 194 -10.22 -4.78 -39.00
N LYS A 195 -10.98 -5.64 -38.30
CA LYS A 195 -11.92 -5.24 -37.23
C LYS A 195 -11.24 -4.45 -36.11
N ALA A 196 -9.98 -4.73 -35.82
CA ALA A 196 -9.23 -4.00 -34.81
C ALA A 196 -8.80 -2.61 -35.31
N ILE A 197 -8.47 -2.49 -36.60
CA ILE A 197 -8.11 -1.22 -37.24
C ILE A 197 -9.34 -0.29 -37.28
N GLU A 198 -10.51 -0.81 -37.65
CA GLU A 198 -11.77 -0.07 -37.64
C GLU A 198 -12.13 0.44 -36.24
N LYS A 199 -12.03 -0.42 -35.22
CA LYS A 199 -12.27 -0.01 -33.82
C LYS A 199 -11.30 1.07 -33.34
N LEU A 200 -10.03 1.02 -33.77
CA LEU A 200 -9.07 2.07 -33.44
C LEU A 200 -9.38 3.40 -34.14
N ARG A 201 -9.82 3.36 -35.41
CA ARG A 201 -10.28 4.54 -36.14
C ARG A 201 -11.52 5.15 -35.48
N ALA A 202 -12.49 4.32 -35.08
CA ALA A 202 -13.72 4.74 -34.43
C ALA A 202 -13.50 5.37 -33.04
N LEU A 203 -12.48 4.95 -32.30
CA LEU A 203 -12.12 5.55 -31.03
C LEU A 203 -11.38 6.89 -31.18
N GLU A 204 -11.14 7.36 -32.42
CA GLU A 204 -10.35 8.56 -32.76
C GLU A 204 -8.98 8.63 -32.07
N ILE A 205 -8.51 7.47 -31.58
CA ILE A 205 -7.15 7.31 -31.14
C ILE A 205 -6.38 7.23 -32.44
N GLU A 206 -5.94 8.39 -32.94
CA GLU A 206 -4.95 8.42 -34.02
C GLU A 206 -3.92 7.35 -33.68
N ALA A 207 -3.72 6.42 -34.62
CA ALA A 207 -2.62 5.48 -34.56
C ALA A 207 -1.35 6.33 -34.69
N GLY A 208 -1.00 7.04 -33.60
CA GLY A 208 -0.16 8.22 -33.65
C GLY A 208 1.09 7.95 -34.45
N GLN A 209 1.45 8.93 -35.28
CA GLN A 209 2.64 9.04 -36.14
C GLN A 209 3.91 8.43 -35.50
N GLY A 210 3.99 7.10 -35.53
CA GLY A 210 4.81 6.34 -34.58
C GLY A 210 4.49 4.86 -34.52
N VAL A 211 3.30 4.44 -34.97
CA VAL A 211 3.04 3.03 -35.35
C VAL A 211 3.60 2.78 -36.76
N ALA A 212 4.90 2.93 -36.92
CA ALA A 212 5.58 2.16 -37.96
C ALA A 212 5.36 0.68 -37.62
N PRO A 213 4.86 -0.16 -38.55
CA PRO A 213 4.78 -1.60 -38.36
C PRO A 213 6.17 -2.09 -37.91
N GLY A 214 6.28 -2.63 -36.70
CA GLY A 214 7.54 -3.11 -36.12
C GLY A 214 8.08 -2.38 -34.87
N LYS A 215 7.54 -1.23 -34.44
CA LYS A 215 7.95 -0.62 -33.15
C LYS A 215 7.37 -1.34 -31.92
N GLY A 216 6.21 -2.01 -32.05
CA GLY A 216 5.68 -2.91 -31.03
C GLY A 216 6.53 -4.18 -30.84
N GLU A 217 7.22 -4.61 -31.90
CA GLU A 217 8.12 -5.75 -31.86
C GLU A 217 9.36 -5.46 -31.01
N LYS A 218 9.87 -4.22 -31.04
CA LYS A 218 11.05 -3.82 -30.25
C LYS A 218 10.80 -3.94 -28.74
N ASN A 219 9.58 -3.71 -28.26
CA ASN A 219 9.22 -3.86 -26.84
C ASN A 219 8.73 -5.27 -26.48
N ALA A 220 8.17 -6.03 -27.43
CA ALA A 220 7.94 -7.47 -27.25
C ALA A 220 9.28 -8.23 -27.10
N ARG A 221 10.30 -7.85 -27.89
CA ARG A 221 11.69 -8.33 -27.75
C ARG A 221 12.34 -7.88 -26.43
N LYS A 222 11.95 -6.73 -25.87
CA LYS A 222 12.49 -6.17 -24.61
C LYS A 222 11.91 -6.81 -23.34
N ALA A 223 10.74 -7.44 -23.41
CA ALA A 223 10.12 -8.17 -22.29
C ALA A 223 10.74 -9.56 -22.05
N GLY A 224 11.73 -9.96 -22.85
CA GLY A 224 12.43 -11.22 -22.67
C GLY A 224 13.60 -11.40 -23.63
N LEU A 225 14.54 -10.45 -23.71
CA LEU A 225 15.91 -10.67 -24.21
C LEU A 225 16.71 -9.36 -24.08
N LEU A 226 17.57 -9.26 -23.08
CA LEU A 226 18.65 -8.26 -23.06
C LEU A 226 19.98 -8.99 -22.84
N GLY A 227 20.54 -9.49 -23.95
CA GLY A 227 21.98 -9.39 -24.18
C GLY A 227 22.19 -8.21 -25.13
N ASN A 228 23.01 -7.24 -24.75
CA ASN A 228 23.30 -6.07 -25.58
C ASN A 228 23.83 -6.49 -26.97
N LYS A 229 23.39 -5.77 -28.00
CA LYS A 229 23.84 -5.95 -29.39
C LYS A 229 25.35 -5.71 -29.48
N GLY A 230 26.10 -6.71 -29.93
CA GLY A 230 27.48 -6.53 -30.39
C GLY A 230 28.49 -7.60 -29.95
N GLN A 231 28.20 -8.40 -28.91
CA GLN A 231 29.06 -9.54 -28.56
C GLN A 231 28.49 -10.84 -29.14
N LYS A 232 29.25 -11.50 -30.01
CA LYS A 232 29.07 -12.94 -30.26
C LYS A 232 29.42 -13.66 -28.95
N LEU A 233 28.40 -14.03 -28.18
CA LEU A 233 28.58 -14.94 -27.05
C LEU A 233 29.10 -16.28 -27.58
N PRO A 234 30.04 -16.95 -26.89
CA PRO A 234 30.46 -18.30 -27.25
C PRO A 234 29.25 -19.24 -27.27
N LYS A 235 29.26 -20.20 -28.20
CA LYS A 235 28.16 -21.14 -28.43
C LYS A 235 27.80 -21.85 -27.11
N GLY A 236 26.61 -21.58 -26.55
CA GLY A 236 26.14 -22.22 -25.31
C GLY A 236 26.00 -21.30 -24.07
N VAL A 237 26.19 -19.98 -24.19
CA VAL A 237 26.01 -19.06 -23.05
C VAL A 237 24.81 -18.15 -23.28
N LEU A 238 23.85 -18.17 -22.35
CA LEU A 238 22.69 -17.26 -22.36
C LEU A 238 23.10 -15.86 -21.89
N PRO A 239 22.42 -14.79 -22.37
CA PRO A 239 22.70 -13.44 -21.92
C PRO A 239 22.44 -13.30 -20.41
N GLY A 240 23.50 -12.99 -19.65
CA GLY A 240 23.49 -12.83 -18.19
C GLY A 240 23.99 -14.04 -17.38
N GLY A 241 24.35 -15.16 -18.02
CA GLY A 241 24.89 -16.34 -17.33
C GLY A 241 26.42 -16.36 -17.29
N LYS A 242 27.01 -16.54 -16.10
CA LYS A 242 28.46 -16.77 -15.93
C LYS A 242 28.91 -18.21 -16.28
N HIS A 243 27.97 -19.09 -16.60
CA HIS A 243 28.21 -20.53 -16.83
C HIS A 243 27.69 -20.99 -18.19
N ALA A 244 28.41 -21.92 -18.82
CA ALA A 244 27.98 -22.57 -20.05
C ALA A 244 26.75 -23.43 -19.76
N VAL A 245 25.66 -23.17 -20.48
CA VAL A 245 24.45 -23.99 -20.45
C VAL A 245 24.56 -25.01 -21.58
N GLY A 246 24.19 -26.27 -21.32
CA GLY A 246 24.14 -27.32 -22.34
C GLY A 246 23.29 -26.94 -23.56
N LYS A 247 23.33 -27.77 -24.61
CA LYS A 247 22.58 -27.53 -25.86
C LYS A 247 21.09 -27.30 -25.54
N ILE A 248 20.52 -26.25 -26.15
CA ILE A 248 19.14 -25.77 -25.90
C ILE A 248 18.12 -26.90 -26.08
N ASP A 249 18.37 -27.81 -27.03
CA ASP A 249 17.48 -28.93 -27.35
C ASP A 249 17.33 -29.94 -26.22
N GLU A 250 18.39 -30.20 -25.45
CA GLU A 250 18.34 -31.18 -24.35
C GLU A 250 17.54 -30.64 -23.17
N ARG A 251 17.67 -29.34 -22.87
CA ARG A 251 16.85 -28.68 -21.84
C ARG A 251 15.38 -28.62 -22.25
N ALA A 252 15.10 -28.36 -23.53
CA ALA A 252 13.72 -28.35 -24.04
C ALA A 252 13.08 -29.74 -23.95
N LYS A 253 13.81 -30.80 -24.30
CA LYS A 253 13.37 -32.19 -24.12
C LYS A 253 13.13 -32.52 -22.64
N HIS A 254 14.08 -32.19 -21.77
CA HIS A 254 13.96 -32.41 -20.33
C HIS A 254 12.74 -31.69 -19.72
N ASN A 255 12.49 -30.43 -20.10
CA ASN A 255 11.32 -29.69 -19.64
C ASN A 255 10.00 -30.33 -20.11
N LYS A 256 9.97 -30.83 -21.36
CA LYS A 256 8.81 -31.54 -21.92
C LYS A 256 8.57 -32.86 -21.19
N GLU A 257 9.61 -33.64 -20.94
CA GLU A 257 9.54 -34.89 -20.15
C GLU A 257 9.05 -34.62 -18.72
N GLN A 258 9.57 -33.57 -18.07
CA GLN A 258 9.14 -33.17 -16.73
C GLN A 258 7.69 -32.65 -16.69
N ALA A 259 7.18 -32.10 -17.79
CA ALA A 259 5.77 -31.73 -17.92
C ALA A 259 4.88 -32.99 -18.06
N MET A 260 5.27 -33.93 -18.93
CA MET A 260 4.57 -35.21 -19.10
C MET A 260 4.48 -35.98 -17.77
N LYS A 261 5.60 -36.10 -17.05
CA LYS A 261 5.67 -36.78 -15.75
C LYS A 261 4.77 -36.13 -14.68
N ARG A 262 4.60 -34.80 -14.72
CA ARG A 262 3.69 -34.09 -13.82
C ARG A 262 2.23 -34.36 -14.17
N ASN A 263 1.90 -34.43 -15.45
CA ASN A 263 0.54 -34.75 -15.91
C ASN A 263 0.17 -36.20 -15.54
N GLU A 264 1.05 -37.16 -15.80
CA GLU A 264 0.85 -38.56 -15.39
C GLU A 264 0.67 -38.70 -13.87
N LYS A 265 1.45 -37.93 -13.09
CA LYS A 265 1.30 -37.91 -11.63
C LYS A 265 -0.04 -37.30 -11.22
N ALA A 266 -0.50 -36.25 -11.90
CA ALA A 266 -1.80 -35.64 -11.64
C ALA A 266 -2.94 -36.62 -11.94
N GLU A 267 -2.86 -37.36 -13.05
CA GLU A 267 -3.82 -38.40 -13.41
C GLU A 267 -3.84 -39.53 -12.38
N LYS A 268 -2.68 -40.01 -11.93
CA LYS A 268 -2.59 -41.02 -10.86
C LYS A 268 -3.20 -40.54 -9.56
N ASN A 269 -2.94 -39.29 -9.17
CA ASN A 269 -3.54 -38.69 -7.97
C ASN A 269 -5.06 -38.58 -8.11
N LEU A 270 -5.58 -38.22 -9.29
CA LEU A 270 -7.02 -38.17 -9.57
C LEU A 270 -7.66 -39.55 -9.51
N LEU A 271 -7.01 -40.58 -10.05
CA LEU A 271 -7.49 -41.96 -9.97
C LEU A 271 -7.49 -42.49 -8.54
N GLN A 272 -6.43 -42.22 -7.78
CA GLN A 272 -6.37 -42.57 -6.36
C GLN A 272 -7.46 -41.85 -5.56
N ALA A 273 -7.70 -40.56 -5.82
CA ALA A 273 -8.77 -39.81 -5.16
C ALA A 273 -10.16 -40.39 -5.48
N LYS A 274 -10.40 -40.83 -6.71
CA LYS A 274 -11.64 -41.50 -7.11
C LYS A 274 -11.82 -42.85 -6.40
N GLN A 275 -10.77 -43.68 -6.36
CA GLN A 275 -10.80 -44.96 -5.66
C GLN A 275 -11.04 -44.81 -4.15
N VAL A 276 -10.43 -43.80 -3.53
CA VAL A 276 -10.67 -43.49 -2.11
C VAL A 276 -12.11 -43.02 -1.88
N ALA A 277 -12.68 -42.20 -2.79
CA ALA A 277 -14.06 -41.76 -2.70
C ALA A 277 -15.06 -42.93 -2.88
N GLU A 278 -14.79 -43.84 -3.81
CA GLU A 278 -15.60 -45.06 -4.03
C GLU A 278 -15.50 -46.03 -2.85
N ALA A 279 -14.33 -46.17 -2.21
CA ALA A 279 -14.15 -47.01 -1.03
C ALA A 279 -14.73 -46.41 0.27
N SER A 280 -15.10 -45.13 0.25
CA SER A 280 -15.70 -44.41 1.39
C SER A 280 -17.23 -44.26 1.28
N SER A 281 -17.83 -44.82 0.22
CA SER A 281 -19.29 -44.88 -0.01
C SER A 281 -19.79 -46.29 0.24
#